data_AF-A0A7Z9WNB2-F1
#
_entry.id   AF-A0A7Z9WNB2-F1
#
_cell.length_a   1.000
_cell.length_b   1.000
_cell.length_c   1.000
_cell.angle_alpha   90.00
_cell.angle_beta   90.00
_cell.angle_gamma   90.00
#
_symmetry.space_group_name_H-M   'P 1'
#
loop_
_entity.id
_entity.type
_entity.pdbx_description
1 polymer ?
#
loop_
_entity_poly.entity_id
_entity_poly.type
_entity_poly.pdbx_seq_one_letter_code
_entity_poly.pdbx_strand_id
1 'polypeptide(L)' 'MAPRAIGGLLLVLGGLALVAGLLLLLYPKGLAWLGRLPGDFQIPLGERGRIYIPLGTSLLLSLLLSLLLTFLVRLLRF' A
#
# COMPACT_ATOMS: atom_id res chain seq x y z
N MET A 1 14.15 2.45 -24.98
CA MET A 1 13.53 3.39 -24.03
C MET A 1 14.50 4.52 -23.77
N ALA A 2 14.06 5.79 -23.75
CA ALA A 2 14.94 6.92 -23.47
C ALA A 2 15.54 6.78 -22.05
N PRO A 3 16.82 7.16 -21.83
CA PRO A 3 17.49 7.04 -20.53
C PRO A 3 16.74 7.76 -19.39
N ARG A 4 15.94 8.78 -19.72
CA ARG A 4 15.04 9.48 -18.79
C ARG A 4 13.89 8.60 -18.28
N ALA A 5 13.29 7.77 -19.13
CA ALA A 5 12.22 6.85 -18.74
C ALA A 5 12.76 5.75 -17.81
N ILE A 6 13.97 5.25 -18.09
CA ILE A 6 14.65 4.27 -17.23
C ILE A 6 15.02 4.91 -15.88
N GLY A 7 15.60 6.11 -15.89
CA GLY A 7 15.91 6.85 -14.66
C GLY A 7 14.68 7.13 -13.80
N GLY A 8 13.57 7.50 -14.43
CA GLY A 8 12.30 7.65 -13.74
C GLY A 8 11.80 6.35 -13.10
N LEU A 9 11.78 5.25 -13.87
CA LEU A 9 11.38 3.94 -13.35
C LEU A 9 12.22 3.55 -12.12
N LEU A 10 13.53 3.78 -12.16
CA LEU A 10 14.45 3.51 -11.05
C LEU A 10 14.12 4.35 -9.81
N LEU A 11 13.76 5.63 -9.96
CA LEU A 11 13.34 6.47 -8.84
C LEU A 11 12.05 5.98 -8.17
N VAL A 12 11.07 5.55 -8.97
CA VAL A 12 9.80 4.99 -8.45
C VAL A 12 10.05 3.68 -7.71
N LEU A 13 10.81 2.76 -8.32
CA LEU A 13 11.14 1.47 -7.70
C LEU A 13 11.98 1.65 -6.42
N GLY A 14 12.96 2.55 -6.44
CA GLY A 14 13.76 2.90 -5.27
C GLY A 14 12.92 3.51 -4.14
N GLY A 15 11.99 4.42 -4.48
CA GLY A 15 11.04 4.98 -3.51
C GLY A 15 10.13 3.91 -2.90
N LEU A 16 9.59 3.00 -3.72
CA LEU A 16 8.79 1.86 -3.26
C LEU A 16 9.59 0.96 -2.31
N ALA A 17 10.83 0.62 -2.68
CA ALA A 17 11.71 -0.22 -1.86
C ALA A 17 12.05 0.47 -0.52
N LEU A 18 12.27 1.78 -0.51
CA LEU A 18 12.55 2.55 0.70
C LEU A 18 11.33 2.57 1.64
N VAL A 19 10.13 2.82 1.09
CA VAL A 19 8.88 2.77 1.88
C VAL A 19 8.65 1.36 2.42
N ALA A 20 8.83 0.32 1.61
CA ALA A 20 8.70 -1.07 2.04
C ALA A 20 9.71 -1.43 3.14
N GLY A 21 10.97 -1.04 2.98
CA GLY A 21 12.02 -1.24 3.98
C GLY A 21 11.73 -0.53 5.29
N LEU A 22 11.24 0.71 5.23
CA LEU A 22 10.86 1.48 6.42
C LEU A 22 9.67 0.84 7.15
N LEU A 23 8.68 0.35 6.41
CA LEU A 23 7.54 -0.39 6.98
C LEU A 23 8.01 -1.68 7.68
N LEU A 24 8.92 -2.44 7.08
CA LEU A 24 9.47 -3.65 7.69
C LEU A 24 10.28 -3.34 8.96
N LEU A 25 11.00 -2.21 8.99
CA LEU A 25 11.86 -1.82 10.10
C LEU A 25 11.04 -1.28 11.30
N LEU A 26 10.05 -0.42 11.03
CA LEU A 26 9.21 0.18 12.08
C LEU A 26 8.10 -0.77 12.55
N TYR A 27 7.69 -1.72 11.71
CA TYR A 27 6.65 -2.70 12.03
C TYR A 27 7.16 -4.12 11.79
N PRO A 28 7.98 -4.69 12.69
CA PRO A 28 8.49 -6.06 12.53
C PRO A 28 7.41 -7.15 12.56
N LYS A 29 6.19 -6.84 13.03
CA LYS A 29 4.98 -7.68 12.90
C LYS A 29 4.15 -7.33 11.65
N GLY A 30 4.77 -6.74 10.63
CA GLY A 30 4.22 -5.81 9.63
C GLY A 30 3.04 -6.20 8.74
N LEU A 31 2.43 -7.38 8.90
CA LEU A 31 1.16 -7.75 8.27
C LEU A 31 0.08 -8.13 9.30
N ALA A 32 0.42 -8.26 10.58
CA ALA A 32 -0.53 -8.61 11.65
C ALA A 32 -1.54 -7.48 11.96
N TRP A 33 -1.28 -6.27 11.48
CA TRP A 33 -2.16 -5.09 11.56
C TRP A 33 -3.03 -4.91 10.31
N LEU A 34 -2.70 -5.57 9.20
CA LEU A 34 -3.52 -5.60 7.99
C LEU A 34 -4.76 -6.43 8.31
N GLY A 35 -5.92 -5.80 8.52
CA GLY A 35 -6.99 -6.45 9.29
C GLY A 35 -7.56 -5.66 10.46
N ARG A 36 -6.77 -4.71 10.97
CA ARG A 36 -6.93 -4.07 12.27
C ARG A 36 -6.67 -2.56 12.18
N LEU A 37 -6.70 -1.98 10.99
CA LEU A 37 -6.60 -0.53 10.86
C LEU A 37 -7.87 0.13 11.44
N PRO A 38 -7.76 1.36 12.00
CA PRO A 38 -8.95 2.12 12.33
C PRO A 38 -9.83 2.25 11.07
N GLY A 39 -11.08 1.81 11.17
CA GLY A 39 -12.01 1.72 10.03
C GLY A 39 -12.16 0.31 9.45
N ASP A 40 -11.33 -0.66 9.82
CA ASP A 40 -11.60 -2.07 9.57
C ASP A 40 -12.64 -2.58 10.59
N PHE A 41 -13.73 -3.18 10.10
CA PHE A 41 -14.80 -3.68 10.98
C PHE A 41 -14.77 -5.21 11.05
N GLN A 42 -14.83 -5.73 12.28
CA GLN A 42 -15.02 -7.14 12.54
C GLN A 42 -16.36 -7.32 13.25
N ILE A 43 -17.33 -7.89 12.54
CA ILE A 43 -18.67 -8.15 13.06
C ILE A 43 -18.73 -9.62 13.46
N PRO A 44 -18.77 -9.96 14.76
CA PRO A 44 -18.93 -11.34 15.21
C PRO A 44 -20.38 -11.83 14.99
N LEU A 45 -20.54 -13.06 14.50
CA LEU A 45 -21.84 -13.71 14.24
C LEU A 45 -22.13 -14.82 15.28
N GLY A 46 -21.65 -14.65 16.51
CA GLY A 46 -21.70 -15.68 17.54
C GLY A 46 -20.85 -16.90 17.16
N GLU A 47 -21.35 -18.12 17.38
CA GLU A 47 -20.61 -19.36 17.08
C GLU A 47 -20.40 -19.62 15.58
N ARG A 48 -21.15 -18.92 14.71
CA ARG A 48 -21.13 -19.13 13.26
C ARG A 48 -19.93 -18.49 12.56
N GLY A 49 -19.13 -17.67 13.27
CA GLY A 49 -17.92 -17.04 12.75
C GLY A 49 -17.92 -15.51 12.85
N ARG A 50 -17.14 -14.85 11.99
CA ARG A 50 -16.93 -13.40 11.98
C ARG A 50 -16.90 -12.88 10.55
N ILE A 51 -17.61 -11.78 10.27
CA ILE A 51 -17.53 -11.04 9.00
C ILE A 51 -16.48 -9.95 9.16
N TYR A 52 -15.56 -9.89 8.21
CA TYR A 52 -14.50 -8.89 8.16
C TYR A 52 -14.77 -7.91 7.01
N ILE A 53 -14.83 -6.62 7.32
CA ILE A 53 -15.03 -5.53 6.36
C ILE A 53 -13.78 -4.63 6.37
N PRO A 54 -12.88 -4.78 5.39
CA PRO A 54 -11.57 -4.12 5.37
C PRO A 54 -11.62 -2.65 4.91
N LEU A 55 -12.53 -1.80 5.40
CA LEU A 55 -12.67 -0.45 4.83
C LEU A 55 -11.41 0.41 5.00
N GLY A 56 -10.81 0.39 6.20
CA GLY A 56 -9.58 1.15 6.47
C GLY A 56 -8.41 0.67 5.62
N THR A 57 -8.21 -0.65 5.56
CA THR A 57 -7.19 -1.28 4.72
C THR A 57 -7.41 -0.97 3.24
N SER A 58 -8.65 -1.05 2.74
CA SER A 58 -8.98 -0.81 1.32
C SER A 58 -8.72 0.64 0.92
N LEU A 59 -9.09 1.58 1.79
CA LEU A 59 -8.84 3.02 1.59
C LEU A 59 -7.36 3.32 1.53
N LEU A 60 -6.58 2.81 2.50
CA LEU A 60 -5.14 3.01 2.53
C LEU A 60 -4.47 2.43 1.28
N LEU A 61 -4.84 1.21 0.89
CA LEU A 61 -4.33 0.57 -0.32
C LEU A 61 -4.67 1.38 -1.58
N SER A 62 -5.91 1.85 -1.69
CA SER A 62 -6.35 2.66 -2.83
C SER A 62 -5.60 3.98 -2.93
N LEU A 63 -5.33 4.63 -1.80
CA LEU A 63 -4.55 5.87 -1.76
C LEU A 63 -3.11 5.64 -2.18
N LEU A 64 -2.46 4.58 -1.66
CA LEU A 64 -1.10 4.18 -2.03
C LEU A 64 -0.99 3.87 -3.52
N LEU A 65 -1.92 3.07 -4.06
CA LEU A 65 -1.97 2.75 -5.49
C LEU A 65 -2.17 4.00 -6.33
N SER A 66 -3.08 4.88 -5.91
CA SER A 66 -3.40 6.11 -6.63
C SER A 66 -2.20 7.06 -6.69
N LEU A 67 -1.49 7.24 -5.57
CA LEU A 67 -0.25 8.01 -5.53
C LEU A 67 0.81 7.38 -6.43
N LEU A 68 1.05 6.07 -6.30
CA LEU A 68 2.03 5.36 -7.10
C LEU A 68 1.76 5.50 -8.61
N LEU A 69 0.52 5.26 -9.05
CA LEU A 69 0.12 5.41 -10.44
C LEU A 69 0.22 6.86 -10.92
N THR A 70 -0.14 7.82 -10.09
CA THR A 70 0.00 9.25 -10.42
C THR A 70 1.46 9.63 -10.65
N PHE A 71 2.36 9.21 -9.76
CA PHE A 71 3.80 9.43 -9.93
C PHE A 71 4.34 8.74 -11.18
N LEU A 72 3.94 7.49 -11.43
CA LEU A 72 4.36 6.73 -12.60
C LEU A 72 3.88 7.39 -13.91
N VAL A 73 2.60 7.75 -14.01
CA VAL A 73 2.03 8.40 -15.21
C VAL A 73 2.67 9.77 -15.44
N ARG A 74 2.88 10.56 -14.38
CA ARG A 74 3.53 11.87 -14.51
C ARG A 74 4.95 11.71 -15.03
N LEU A 75 5.66 10.69 -14.56
CA LEU A 75 7.04 10.41 -14.95
C LEU A 75 7.19 9.88 -16.38
N LEU A 76 6.22 9.08 -16.85
CA LEU A 76 6.18 8.55 -18.22
C LEU A 76 5.68 9.56 -19.25
N ARG A 77 5.10 10.70 -18.81
CA ARG A 77 4.63 11.79 -19.68
C ARG A 77 5.69 12.88 -19.91
N PHE A 78 6.88 12.78 -19.32
CA PHE A 78 8.04 13.62 -19.64
C PHE A 78 8.86 13.02 -20.80
#